data_AF-Q4J8K0-F1
#
_entry.id   AF-Q4J8K0-F1
#
_cell.length_a   1.000
_cell.length_b   1.000
_cell.length_c   1.000
_cell.angle_alpha   90.00
_cell.angle_beta   90.00
_cell.angle_gamma   90.00
#
_symmetry.space_group_name_H-M   'P 1'
#
loop_
_entity.id
_entity.type
_entity.pdbx_description
1 polymer ?
#
loop_
_entity_poly.entity_id
_entity_poly.type
_entity_poly.pdbx_seq_one_letter_code
_entity_poly.pdbx_strand_id
1 'polypeptide(L)' 'MPEDELEKAKKYFQNVVSVGEILAVRELKALGISDPEKVINKLIELGFIEKGEGCYNLIRERSKDSARNK' A
#
# COMPACT_ATOMS: atom_id res chain seq x y z
N MET A 1 7.10 10.85 -10.77
CA MET A 1 5.92 10.31 -10.09
C MET A 1 5.44 11.43 -9.19
N PRO A 2 4.24 11.94 -9.42
CA PRO A 2 3.66 13.00 -8.60
C PRO A 2 3.55 12.58 -7.12
N GLU A 3 3.77 13.52 -6.19
CA GLU A 3 3.67 13.25 -4.75
C GLU A 3 2.24 12.85 -4.34
N ASP A 4 1.22 13.36 -5.04
CA ASP A 4 -0.19 13.04 -4.78
C ASP A 4 -0.53 11.58 -5.14
N GLU A 5 0.10 11.00 -6.16
CA GLU A 5 -0.08 9.58 -6.52
C GLU A 5 0.46 8.65 -5.41
N LEU A 6 1.59 9.02 -4.80
CA LEU A 6 2.15 8.26 -3.68
C LEU A 6 1.20 8.26 -2.49
N GLU A 7 0.66 9.43 -2.17
CA GLU A 7 -0.22 9.61 -1.02
C GLU A 7 -1.56 8.90 -1.21
N LYS A 8 -2.12 8.94 -2.43
CA LYS A 8 -3.31 8.15 -2.80
C LYS A 8 -3.07 6.65 -2.60
N ALA A 9 -1.93 6.14 -3.08
CA ALA A 9 -1.59 4.73 -2.93
C ALA A 9 -1.38 4.34 -1.46
N LYS A 10 -0.72 5.18 -0.65
CA LYS A 10 -0.58 4.95 0.80
C LYS A 10 -1.93 4.81 1.48
N LYS A 11 -2.84 5.76 1.24
CA LYS A 11 -4.21 5.72 1.79
C LYS A 11 -4.97 4.48 1.35
N TYR A 12 -4.78 4.06 0.11
CA TYR A 12 -5.37 2.82 -0.40
C TYR A 12 -4.89 1.60 0.41
N PHE A 13 -3.58 1.37 0.54
CA PHE A 13 -3.03 0.22 1.28
C PHE A 13 -3.28 0.29 2.80
N GLN A 14 -3.50 1.47 3.38
CA GLN A 14 -3.96 1.61 4.78
C GLN A 14 -5.36 1.05 5.00
N ASN A 15 -6.25 1.21 4.02
CA ASN A 15 -7.61 0.68 4.07
C ASN A 15 -7.67 -0.79 3.62
N VAL A 16 -6.76 -1.20 2.73
CA VAL A 16 -6.68 -2.54 2.16
C VAL A 16 -5.38 -3.21 2.64
N VAL A 17 -5.46 -3.84 3.81
CA VAL A 17 -4.30 -4.44 4.51
C VAL A 17 -3.58 -5.50 3.65
N SER A 18 -4.31 -6.23 2.81
CA SER A 18 -3.78 -7.21 1.88
C SER A 18 -4.59 -7.20 0.60
N VAL A 19 -3.91 -7.20 -0.55
CA VAL A 19 -4.57 -7.20 -1.87
C VAL A 19 -3.76 -7.99 -2.90
N GLY A 20 -4.44 -8.72 -3.77
CA GLY A 20 -3.80 -9.43 -4.89
C GLY A 20 -3.16 -8.47 -5.90
N GLU A 21 -2.04 -8.86 -6.50
CA GLU A 21 -1.24 -8.00 -7.41
C GLU A 21 -2.08 -7.41 -8.56
N ILE A 22 -2.89 -8.25 -9.20
CA ILE A 22 -3.74 -7.85 -10.34
C ILE A 22 -4.79 -6.83 -9.90
N LEU A 23 -5.38 -7.03 -8.71
CA LEU A 23 -6.42 -6.14 -8.19
C LEU A 23 -5.82 -4.80 -7.77
N ALA A 24 -4.67 -4.81 -7.09
CA ALA A 24 -3.97 -3.60 -6.67
C ALA A 24 -3.67 -2.69 -7.86
N VAL A 25 -3.11 -3.24 -8.94
CA VAL A 25 -2.83 -2.46 -10.16
C VAL A 25 -4.11 -1.87 -10.76
N ARG A 26 -5.20 -2.64 -10.81
CA ARG A 26 -6.49 -2.17 -11.34
C ARG A 26 -7.09 -1.04 -10.50
N GLU A 27 -7.11 -1.19 -9.19
CA GLU A 27 -7.69 -0.20 -8.28
C GLU A 27 -6.86 1.09 -8.23
N LEU A 28 -5.53 0.99 -8.23
CA LEU A 28 -4.65 2.17 -8.31
C LEU A 28 -4.84 2.94 -9.62
N LYS A 29 -5.03 2.26 -10.77
CA LYS A 29 -5.40 2.94 -12.03
C LYS A 29 -6.74 3.67 -11.91
N ALA A 30 -7.73 3.04 -11.28
CA ALA A 30 -9.04 3.64 -11.07
C ALA A 30 -8.98 4.88 -10.15
N LEU A 31 -7.99 4.94 -9.25
CA LEU A 31 -7.69 6.12 -8.42
C LEU A 31 -6.96 7.25 -9.18
N GLY A 32 -6.69 7.06 -10.47
CA GLY A 32 -6.00 8.03 -11.31
C GLY A 32 -4.48 8.02 -11.17
N ILE A 33 -3.90 6.92 -10.69
CA ILE A 33 -2.45 6.73 -10.68
C ILE A 33 -1.99 6.31 -12.07
N SER A 34 -1.08 7.08 -12.65
CA SER A 34 -0.61 6.91 -14.03
C SER A 34 0.20 5.62 -14.20
N ASP A 35 1.05 5.31 -13.23
CA ASP A 35 1.94 4.13 -13.24
C ASP A 35 1.91 3.41 -11.87
N PRO A 36 0.92 2.51 -11.67
CA PRO A 36 0.76 1.79 -10.42
C PRO A 36 1.97 0.94 -10.04
N GLU A 37 2.60 0.29 -11.01
CA GLU A 37 3.74 -0.61 -10.76
C GLU A 37 4.92 0.16 -10.18
N LYS A 38 5.19 1.35 -10.73
CA LYS A 38 6.22 2.25 -10.19
C LYS A 38 5.90 2.73 -8.78
N VAL A 39 4.64 3.08 -8.50
CA VAL A 39 4.22 3.52 -7.16
C VAL A 39 4.33 2.37 -6.15
N ILE A 40 3.85 1.18 -6.51
CA ILE A 40 3.94 -0.03 -5.69
C ILE A 40 5.40 -0.35 -5.37
N ASN A 41 6.27 -0.39 -6.40
CA ASN A 41 7.70 -0.62 -6.20
C ASN A 41 8.30 0.41 -5.25
N LYS A 42 7.88 1.68 -5.36
CA LYS A 42 8.34 2.72 -4.44
C LYS A 42 7.86 2.50 -3.01
N LEU A 43 6.63 2.03 -2.80
CA LEU A 43 6.12 1.70 -1.47
C LEU A 43 6.82 0.49 -0.86
N ILE A 44 7.23 -0.48 -1.68
CA ILE A 44 8.06 -1.62 -1.25
C ILE A 44 9.46 -1.13 -0.83
N GLU A 45 10.11 -0.30 -1.64
CA GLU A 45 11.41 0.31 -1.30
C GLU A 45 11.37 1.10 0.01
N LEU A 46 10.24 1.78 0.29
CA LEU A 46 10.04 2.56 1.52
C LEU A 46 9.68 1.69 2.73
N GLY A 47 9.47 0.38 2.56
CA GLY A 47 9.02 -0.50 3.64
C GLY A 47 7.59 -0.21 4.11
N PHE A 48 6.76 0.39 3.25
CA PHE A 48 5.35 0.64 3.56
C PHE A 48 4.47 -0.59 3.27
N ILE A 49 4.79 -1.30 2.18
CA ILE A 49 4.16 -2.58 1.84
C ILE A 49 5.24 -3.63 1.55
N GLU A 50 4.87 -4.90 1.68
CA GLU A 50 5.69 -6.05 1.27
C GLU A 50 5.00 -6.80 0.14
N LYS A 51 5.81 -7.49 -0.68
CA LYS A 51 5.32 -8.38 -1.73
C LYS A 51 5.31 -9.82 -1.20
N GLY A 52 4.13 -10.42 -1.13
CA GLY A 52 3.92 -11.85 -0.88
C GLY A 52 3.81 -12.66 -2.17
N GLU A 53 3.29 -13.88 -2.08
CA GLU A 53 3.03 -14.72 -3.26
C GLU A 53 1.72 -14.27 -3.93
N GLY A 54 1.83 -13.41 -4.96
CA GLY A 54 0.68 -12.91 -5.71
C GLY A 54 -0.12 -11.81 -5.00
N CYS A 55 0.41 -11.24 -3.91
CA CYS A 55 -0.25 -10.17 -3.15
C CYS A 55 0.73 -9.11 -2.62
N TYR A 56 0.17 -7.95 -2.26
CA TYR A 56 0.83 -6.89 -1.52
C TYR A 56 0.18 -6.76 -0.15
N ASN A 57 1.00 -6.70 0.89
CA ASN A 57 0.53 -6.53 2.27
C ASN A 57 1.07 -5.22 2.86
N LEU A 58 0.24 -4.52 3.62
CA LEU A 58 0.69 -3.37 4.40
C LEU A 58 1.62 -3.84 5.53
N ILE A 59 2.81 -3.26 5.60
CA ILE A 59 3.72 -3.49 6.72
C ILE A 59 3.14 -2.73 7.91
N ARG A 60 2.55 -3.47 8.85
CA ARG A 60 2.17 -2.91 10.14
C ARG A 60 3.45 -2.68 10.94
N GLU A 61 3.87 -1.44 11.06
CA GLU A 61 4.66 -1.09 12.24
C GLU A 61 3.87 -1.54 13.47
N ARG A 62 4.54 -2.19 14.41
CA ARG A 62 4.03 -2.36 15.77
C ARG A 62 3.97 -0.98 16.42
N SER A 63 3.09 -0.11 15.94
CA SER A 63 2.64 1.04 16.69
C SER A 63 2.00 0.47 17.96
N LYS A 64 2.48 0.97 19.09
CA LYS A 64 2.17 0.52 20.44
C LYS A 64 0.66 0.65 20.74
N ASP A 65 -0.14 -0.33 20.34
CA ASP A 65 -1.49 -0.55 20.89
C ASP A 65 -1.47 -1.63 21.99
N SER A 66 -0.41 -1.62 22.80
CA SER A 66 -0.37 -2.26 24.13
C SER A 66 -0.72 -1.26 25.23
N ALA A 67 -1.63 -0.32 24.99
CA ALA A 67 -2.09 0.63 26.01
C ALA A 67 -3.53 1.12 25.76
N ARG A 68 -4.48 0.21 25.55
CA ARG A 68 -5.84 0.41 26.08
C ARG A 68 -6.10 -0.67 27.10
N ASN A 69 -5.64 -0.34 28.30
CA ASN A 69 -5.96 -0.93 29.58
C ASN A 69 -7.45 -1.35 29.61
N LYS A 70 -7.72 -2.62 29.91
CA LYS A 70 -8.99 -3.05 30.48
C LYS A 70 -8.81 -3.25 31.97
#